data_AF-A0A382IP59-F1
#
_entry.id   AF-A0A382IP59-F1
#
_cell.length_a   1.000
_cell.length_b   1.000
_cell.length_c   1.000
_cell.angle_alpha   90.00
_cell.angle_beta   90.00
_cell.angle_gamma   90.00
#
_symmetry.space_group_name_H-M   'P 1'
#
loop_
_entity.id
_entity.type
_entity.pdbx_description
1 polymer ?
#
loop_
_entity_poly.entity_id
_entity_poly.type
_entity_poly.pdbx_seq_one_letter_code
_entity_poly.pdbx_strand_id
1 'polypeptide(L)'
;GPIAATRIGYIDGEFVINPTYAQIEESLLDLVVAGSTDGVSMMEAGAKEVDEDVVFEAIQLAQSVNLEIISLQQDFADEIGTPKSDFVPKGHDPEAVKQAREILGDRIYTAMSDAEDQEDMRNRLKVLEDELEESLSEEFDSSVSAGAFEELLDEQFRVRILKDGVRPDGRGLREIRSLSAEVSILPRTHGTGLFNRGETQILGVTTLGSSGDAQKLDNLSPEVSKNFMLHYNFPPYSVGEARRVGSPGRREIGHGALAERALSAVLPSQEDFPYTIRIVCEALSSNGSTSMGSVCAGTLALMDAGVPITSPVAGISVGLITGEDGEYVTLTDIQGLEDHVGDMDFKVAGTSEGVT
;
A
#
# COMPACT_ATOMS: atom_id res chain seq x y z
N GLY A 1 -15.22 -10.27 12.40
CA GLY A 1 -16.36 -9.36 12.63
C GLY A 1 -16.92 -9.62 14.02
N PRO A 2 -17.32 -8.60 14.80
CA PRO A 2 -17.44 -7.19 14.39
C PRO A 2 -16.10 -6.50 14.15
N ILE A 3 -16.15 -5.27 13.66
CA ILE A 3 -15.00 -4.38 13.50
C ILE A 3 -15.32 -3.09 14.25
N ALA A 4 -14.34 -2.53 14.94
CA ALA A 4 -14.40 -1.18 15.48
C ALA A 4 -13.26 -0.34 14.90
N ALA A 5 -13.44 0.98 14.96
CA ALA A 5 -12.44 1.94 14.54
C ALA A 5 -12.32 3.05 15.57
N THR A 6 -11.08 3.44 15.88
CA THR A 6 -10.74 4.49 16.85
C THR A 6 -9.72 5.42 16.22
N ARG A 7 -9.90 6.73 16.43
CA ARG A 7 -8.91 7.74 16.08
C ARG A 7 -8.07 8.10 17.32
N ILE A 8 -6.76 8.23 17.17
CA ILE A 8 -5.84 8.65 18.22
C ILE A 8 -5.10 9.91 17.77
N GLY A 9 -5.11 10.92 18.64
CA GLY A 9 -4.25 12.10 18.57
C GLY A 9 -3.06 11.99 19.53
N TYR A 10 -2.01 12.78 19.30
CA TYR A 10 -0.87 12.93 20.20
C TYR A 10 -0.58 14.42 20.43
N ILE A 11 -0.89 14.92 21.63
CA ILE A 11 -0.88 16.34 21.98
C ILE A 11 -0.13 16.50 23.30
N ASP A 12 0.85 17.40 23.35
CA ASP A 12 1.65 17.70 24.55
C ASP A 12 2.26 16.46 25.24
N GLY A 13 2.61 15.43 24.46
CA GLY A 13 3.19 14.18 24.95
C GLY A 13 2.16 13.13 25.42
N GLU A 14 0.86 13.39 25.25
CA GLU A 14 -0.23 12.50 25.68
C GLU A 14 -1.11 12.03 24.51
N PHE A 15 -1.59 10.79 24.60
CA PHE A 15 -2.56 10.24 23.64
C PHE A 15 -3.98 10.72 23.94
N VAL A 16 -4.69 11.16 22.90
CA VAL A 16 -6.10 11.58 22.98
C VAL A 16 -6.96 10.67 22.13
N ILE A 17 -7.91 9.98 22.76
CA ILE A 17 -8.85 9.08 22.08
C ILE A 17 -10.00 9.89 21.46
N ASN A 18 -10.28 9.64 20.18
CA ASN A 18 -11.32 10.29 19.37
C ASN A 18 -11.29 11.83 19.51
N PRO A 19 -10.15 12.47 19.16
CA PRO A 19 -9.97 13.91 19.31
C PRO A 19 -10.99 14.70 18.47
N THR A 20 -11.37 15.86 18.99
CA THR A 20 -12.17 16.86 18.27
C THR A 20 -11.36 17.53 17.14
N TYR A 21 -12.03 18.26 16.25
CA TYR A 21 -11.34 19.03 15.20
C TYR A 21 -10.32 20.03 15.76
N ALA A 22 -10.63 20.73 16.86
CA ALA A 22 -9.68 21.65 17.48
C ALA A 22 -8.46 20.92 18.08
N GLN A 23 -8.65 19.69 18.57
CA GLN A 23 -7.56 18.88 19.11
C GLN A 23 -6.67 18.30 18.01
N ILE A 24 -7.25 17.88 16.87
CA ILE A 24 -6.46 17.29 15.79
C ILE A 24 -5.55 18.30 15.09
N GLU A 25 -5.95 19.58 15.02
CA GLU A 25 -5.13 20.66 14.46
C GLU A 25 -3.81 20.84 15.23
N GLU A 26 -3.87 20.76 16.57
CA GLU A 26 -2.72 20.86 17.47
C GLU A 26 -1.95 19.53 17.61
N SER A 27 -2.49 18.44 17.06
CA SER A 27 -1.91 17.11 17.20
C SER A 27 -0.66 16.92 16.33
N LEU A 28 0.30 16.16 16.84
CA LEU A 28 1.45 15.65 16.10
C LEU A 28 1.13 14.35 15.36
N LEU A 29 0.05 13.65 15.73
CA LEU A 29 -0.39 12.39 15.12
C LEU A 29 -1.91 12.43 14.85
N ASP A 30 -2.36 12.04 13.66
CA ASP A 30 -3.75 11.70 13.37
C ASP A 30 -3.76 10.26 12.86
N LEU A 31 -4.00 9.32 13.76
CA LEU A 31 -4.01 7.89 13.46
C LEU A 31 -5.44 7.34 13.58
N VAL A 32 -5.93 6.68 12.55
CA VAL A 32 -7.15 5.87 12.61
C VAL A 32 -6.78 4.40 12.52
N VAL A 33 -7.23 3.59 13.48
CA VAL A 33 -7.01 2.14 13.49
C VAL A 33 -8.35 1.43 13.52
N ALA A 34 -8.53 0.47 12.61
CA ALA A 34 -9.66 -0.43 12.60
C ALA A 34 -9.21 -1.89 12.77
N GLY A 35 -9.95 -2.66 13.57
CA GLY A 35 -9.60 -4.04 13.87
C GLY A 35 -10.77 -4.88 14.35
N SER A 36 -10.55 -6.19 14.43
CA SER A 36 -11.44 -7.19 15.05
C SER A 36 -10.85 -7.68 16.37
N THR A 37 -11.45 -8.70 16.98
CA THR A 37 -10.87 -9.44 18.12
C THR A 37 -9.55 -10.13 17.78
N ASP A 38 -9.31 -10.40 16.49
CA ASP A 38 -8.17 -11.19 16.01
C ASP A 38 -6.94 -10.30 15.80
N GLY A 39 -7.14 -9.00 15.62
CA GLY A 39 -6.06 -8.03 15.44
C GLY A 39 -6.47 -6.78 14.67
N VAL A 40 -5.48 -5.94 14.39
CA VAL A 40 -5.61 -4.76 13.55
C VAL A 40 -5.73 -5.19 12.09
N SER A 41 -6.72 -4.65 11.38
CA SER A 41 -6.97 -4.96 9.97
C SER A 41 -6.62 -3.78 9.04
N MET A 42 -6.67 -2.55 9.56
CA MET A 42 -6.37 -1.35 8.79
C MET A 42 -5.87 -0.25 9.71
N MET A 43 -4.91 0.53 9.22
CA MET A 43 -4.55 1.81 9.80
C MET A 43 -4.32 2.85 8.73
N GLU A 44 -4.60 4.10 9.06
CA GLU A 44 -4.42 5.26 8.20
C GLU A 44 -3.93 6.40 9.10
N ALA A 45 -2.74 6.94 8.81
CA ALA A 45 -2.07 7.90 9.68
C ALA A 45 -1.59 9.13 8.91
N GLY A 46 -1.46 10.26 9.60
CA GLY A 46 -0.51 11.32 9.29
C GLY A 46 0.15 11.79 10.56
N ALA A 47 1.38 12.24 10.44
CA ALA A 47 2.21 12.61 11.56
C ALA A 47 3.09 13.81 11.22
N LYS A 48 3.59 14.51 12.24
CA LYS A 48 4.54 15.62 12.12
C LYS A 48 5.89 15.17 12.69
N GLU A 49 6.58 14.29 11.96
CA GLU A 49 7.87 13.70 12.35
C GLU A 49 7.80 13.03 13.73
N VAL A 50 6.94 12.01 13.86
CA VAL A 50 6.71 11.27 15.12
C VAL A 50 7.52 9.97 15.16
N ASP A 51 8.13 9.66 16.29
CA ASP A 51 8.89 8.42 16.52
C ASP A 51 8.04 7.16 16.30
N GLU A 52 8.65 6.09 15.76
CA GLU A 52 7.97 4.83 15.49
C GLU A 52 7.36 4.18 16.75
N ASP A 53 8.04 4.31 17.90
CA ASP A 53 7.57 3.79 19.18
C ASP A 53 6.24 4.46 19.60
N VAL A 54 6.11 5.77 19.39
CA VAL A 54 4.88 6.53 19.70
C VAL A 54 3.74 6.10 18.77
N VAL A 55 4.03 5.89 17.48
CA VAL A 55 3.04 5.37 16.53
C VAL A 55 2.58 3.96 16.94
N PHE A 56 3.51 3.10 17.34
CA PHE A 56 3.20 1.75 17.78
C PHE A 56 2.34 1.73 19.06
N GLU A 57 2.69 2.53 20.06
CA GLU A 57 1.88 2.71 21.28
C GLU A 57 0.46 3.22 20.96
N ALA A 58 0.34 4.16 20.03
CA ALA A 58 -0.95 4.66 19.57
C ALA A 58 -1.81 3.57 18.91
N ILE A 59 -1.19 2.68 18.11
CA ILE A 59 -1.88 1.53 17.50
C ILE A 59 -2.39 0.57 18.59
N GLN A 60 -1.58 0.28 19.60
CA GLN A 60 -1.97 -0.59 20.70
C GLN A 60 -3.14 -0.02 21.49
N LEU A 61 -3.08 1.28 21.81
CA LEU A 61 -4.17 1.98 22.50
C LEU A 61 -5.46 2.00 21.68
N ALA A 62 -5.37 2.29 20.38
CA ALA A 62 -6.54 2.28 19.50
C ALA A 62 -7.19 0.89 19.46
N GLN A 63 -6.38 -0.17 19.38
CA GLN A 63 -6.87 -1.54 19.37
C GLN A 63 -7.50 -1.94 20.70
N SER A 64 -6.95 -1.53 21.85
CA SER A 64 -7.59 -1.81 23.14
C SER A 64 -8.97 -1.15 23.24
N VAL A 65 -9.12 0.09 22.77
CA VAL A 65 -10.42 0.77 22.71
C VAL A 65 -11.37 0.07 21.73
N ASN A 66 -10.86 -0.35 20.56
CA ASN A 66 -11.65 -1.11 19.59
C ASN A 66 -12.24 -2.38 20.20
N LEU A 67 -11.49 -3.10 21.05
CA LEU A 67 -11.98 -4.30 21.73
C LEU A 67 -13.16 -4.00 22.68
N GLU A 68 -13.14 -2.86 23.39
CA GLU A 68 -14.27 -2.42 24.22
C GLU A 68 -15.52 -2.13 23.37
N ILE A 69 -15.34 -1.43 22.25
CA ILE A 69 -16.43 -1.13 21.31
C ILE A 69 -16.98 -2.42 20.68
N ILE A 70 -16.13 -3.37 20.33
CA ILE A 70 -16.52 -4.68 19.78
C ILE A 70 -17.33 -5.47 20.80
N SER A 71 -16.94 -5.46 22.08
CA SER A 71 -17.71 -6.11 23.15
C SER A 71 -19.13 -5.57 23.19
N LEU A 72 -19.31 -4.25 23.12
CA LEU A 72 -20.63 -3.64 23.09
C LEU A 72 -21.43 -4.03 21.83
N GLN A 73 -20.78 -4.11 20.66
CA GLN A 73 -21.44 -4.59 19.43
C GLN A 73 -21.88 -6.05 19.54
N GLN A 74 -21.09 -6.90 20.20
CA GLN A 74 -21.42 -8.30 20.45
C GLN A 74 -22.61 -8.42 21.39
N ASP A 75 -22.63 -7.65 22.49
CA ASP A 75 -23.77 -7.62 23.42
C ASP A 75 -25.08 -7.28 22.70
N PHE A 76 -25.06 -6.28 21.81
CA PHE A 76 -26.24 -5.93 20.99
C PHE A 76 -26.63 -7.04 20.02
N ALA A 77 -25.66 -7.67 19.35
CA ALA A 77 -25.92 -8.74 18.40
C ALA A 77 -26.55 -9.96 19.10
N ASP A 78 -26.06 -10.30 20.29
CA ASP A 78 -26.55 -11.41 21.11
C ASP A 78 -27.95 -11.14 21.67
N GLU A 79 -28.25 -9.91 22.07
CA GLU A 79 -29.61 -9.52 22.52
C GLU A 79 -30.65 -9.65 21.40
N ILE A 80 -30.29 -9.28 20.17
CA ILE A 80 -31.19 -9.37 19.00
C ILE A 80 -31.30 -10.81 18.49
N GLY A 81 -30.21 -11.58 18.52
CA GLY A 81 -30.19 -13.01 18.19
C GLY A 81 -30.54 -13.33 16.73
N THR A 82 -30.20 -12.46 15.78
CA THR A 82 -30.50 -12.70 14.35
C THR A 82 -29.70 -13.92 13.84
N PRO A 83 -30.35 -14.96 13.28
CA PRO A 83 -29.64 -16.13 12.77
C PRO A 83 -28.73 -15.76 11.61
N LYS A 84 -27.52 -16.32 11.59
CA LYS A 84 -26.59 -16.16 10.47
C LYS A 84 -27.18 -16.79 9.22
N SER A 85 -26.99 -16.12 8.08
CA SER A 85 -27.34 -16.69 6.78
C SER A 85 -26.31 -17.75 6.37
N ASP A 86 -26.78 -18.77 5.65
CA ASP A 86 -25.89 -19.71 4.99
C ASP A 86 -25.04 -18.97 3.96
N PHE A 87 -23.74 -19.24 3.96
CA PHE A 87 -22.78 -18.67 3.03
C PHE A 87 -21.89 -19.77 2.49
N VAL A 88 -21.82 -19.88 1.17
CA VAL A 88 -20.88 -20.75 0.47
C VAL A 88 -19.78 -19.86 -0.10
N PRO A 89 -18.53 -20.00 0.38
CA PRO A 89 -17.40 -19.24 -0.16
C PRO A 89 -17.26 -19.46 -1.67
N LYS A 90 -16.84 -18.40 -2.37
CA LYS A 90 -16.41 -18.50 -3.76
C LYS A 90 -14.89 -18.54 -3.77
N GLY A 91 -14.33 -19.56 -4.39
CA GLY A 91 -12.90 -19.74 -4.64
C GLY A 91 -12.70 -20.53 -5.92
N HIS A 92 -11.47 -20.96 -6.19
CA HIS A 92 -11.22 -21.94 -7.23
C HIS A 92 -11.94 -23.26 -6.89
N ASP A 93 -12.20 -24.08 -7.91
CA ASP A 93 -12.93 -25.33 -7.71
C ASP A 93 -12.12 -26.25 -6.77
N PRO A 94 -12.65 -26.61 -5.57
CA PRO A 94 -11.87 -27.35 -4.58
C PRO A 94 -11.42 -28.73 -5.06
N GLU A 95 -12.18 -29.38 -5.95
CA GLU A 95 -11.79 -30.67 -6.49
C GLU A 95 -10.68 -30.50 -7.54
N ALA A 96 -10.76 -29.46 -8.38
CA ALA A 96 -9.69 -29.15 -9.32
C ALA A 96 -8.37 -28.82 -8.60
N VAL A 97 -8.41 -28.02 -7.53
CA VAL A 97 -7.22 -27.70 -6.71
C VAL A 97 -6.63 -28.96 -6.08
N LYS A 98 -7.48 -29.84 -5.54
CA LYS A 98 -7.04 -31.11 -4.95
C LYS A 98 -6.38 -32.01 -5.98
N GLN A 99 -7.00 -32.22 -7.15
CA GLN A 99 -6.42 -33.03 -8.22
C GLN A 99 -5.11 -32.43 -8.74
N ALA A 100 -5.06 -31.10 -8.90
CA ALA A 100 -3.85 -30.40 -9.30
C ALA A 100 -2.70 -30.61 -8.30
N ARG A 101 -2.99 -30.60 -6.99
CA ARG A 101 -2.00 -30.89 -5.95
C ARG A 101 -1.48 -32.32 -6.03
N GLU A 102 -2.34 -33.29 -6.34
CA GLU A 102 -1.95 -34.70 -6.52
C GLU A 102 -1.09 -34.91 -7.78
N ILE A 103 -1.38 -34.20 -8.88
CA ILE A 103 -0.66 -34.30 -10.15
C ILE A 103 0.71 -33.61 -10.08
N LEU A 104 0.75 -32.39 -9.56
CA LEU A 104 1.95 -31.55 -9.59
C LEU A 104 2.84 -31.75 -8.35
N GLY A 105 2.27 -32.05 -7.18
CA GLY A 105 3.03 -32.18 -5.93
C GLY A 105 4.02 -31.03 -5.71
N ASP A 106 5.28 -31.37 -5.41
CA ASP A 106 6.34 -30.39 -5.17
C ASP A 106 7.02 -29.87 -6.46
N ARG A 107 6.50 -30.22 -7.65
CA ARG A 107 7.15 -29.88 -8.92
C ARG A 107 7.15 -28.38 -9.20
N ILE A 108 6.14 -27.64 -8.74
CA ILE A 108 6.11 -26.18 -8.85
C ILE A 108 7.26 -25.58 -8.03
N TYR A 109 7.43 -25.99 -6.77
CA TYR A 109 8.54 -25.54 -5.93
C TYR A 109 9.90 -25.92 -6.52
N THR A 110 10.03 -27.15 -7.02
CA THR A 110 11.27 -27.64 -7.66
C THR A 110 11.58 -26.84 -8.92
N ALA A 111 10.59 -26.58 -9.77
CA ALA A 111 10.74 -25.76 -10.98
C ALA A 111 11.22 -24.35 -10.67
N MET A 112 10.73 -23.74 -9.59
CA MET A 112 11.17 -22.43 -9.14
C MET A 112 12.58 -22.43 -8.51
N SER A 113 12.91 -23.48 -7.77
CA SER A 113 14.19 -23.60 -7.05
C SER A 113 15.35 -23.95 -7.96
N ASP A 114 15.11 -24.80 -8.96
CA ASP A 114 16.11 -25.28 -9.92
C ASP A 114 16.30 -24.34 -11.13
N ALA A 115 15.52 -23.25 -11.20
CA ALA A 115 15.62 -22.30 -12.29
C ALA A 115 16.93 -21.50 -12.23
N GLU A 116 17.61 -21.39 -13.37
CA GLU A 116 18.87 -20.61 -13.45
C GLU A 116 18.61 -19.10 -13.43
N ASP A 117 17.49 -18.67 -14.02
CA ASP A 117 17.04 -17.29 -14.09
C ASP A 117 15.51 -17.20 -14.19
N GLN A 118 15.00 -15.96 -14.33
CA GLN A 118 13.57 -15.67 -14.43
C GLN A 118 12.91 -16.23 -15.70
N GLU A 119 13.64 -16.29 -16.81
CA GLU A 119 13.11 -16.81 -18.07
C GLU A 119 12.99 -18.33 -18.02
N ASP A 120 14.00 -19.02 -17.49
CA ASP A 120 13.96 -20.46 -17.22
C ASP A 120 12.81 -20.80 -16.26
N MET A 121 12.64 -20.06 -15.17
CA MET A 121 11.54 -20.27 -14.22
C MET A 121 10.17 -20.19 -14.91
N ARG A 122 9.93 -19.16 -15.73
CA ARG A 122 8.65 -18.99 -16.46
C ARG A 122 8.41 -20.14 -17.43
N ASN A 123 9.43 -20.56 -18.18
CA ASN A 123 9.30 -21.66 -19.12
C ASN A 123 8.97 -22.97 -18.39
N ARG A 124 9.62 -23.26 -17.27
CA ARG A 124 9.34 -24.45 -16.45
C ARG A 124 7.93 -24.43 -15.88
N LEU A 125 7.49 -23.30 -15.33
CA LEU A 125 6.13 -23.15 -14.82
C LEU A 125 5.09 -23.30 -15.93
N LYS A 126 5.36 -22.75 -17.13
CA LYS A 126 4.44 -22.88 -18.27
C LYS A 126 4.24 -24.33 -18.70
N VAL A 127 5.31 -25.14 -18.69
CA VAL A 127 5.21 -26.58 -18.97
C VAL A 127 4.32 -27.29 -17.95
N LEU A 128 4.41 -26.94 -16.67
CA LEU A 128 3.55 -27.53 -15.63
C LEU A 128 2.09 -27.09 -15.76
N GLU A 129 1.85 -25.84 -16.13
CA GLU A 129 0.51 -25.32 -16.39
C GLU A 129 -0.15 -26.06 -17.56
N ASP A 130 0.55 -26.18 -18.69
CA ASP A 130 0.03 -26.85 -19.89
C ASP A 130 -0.23 -28.36 -19.61
N GLU A 131 0.65 -29.02 -18.86
CA GLU A 131 0.46 -30.42 -18.43
C GLU A 131 -0.77 -30.60 -17.54
N LEU A 132 -1.00 -29.67 -16.61
CA LEU A 132 -2.17 -29.69 -15.73
C LEU A 132 -3.45 -29.46 -16.53
N GLU A 133 -3.45 -28.49 -17.45
CA GLU A 133 -4.58 -28.20 -18.33
C GLU A 133 -4.96 -29.45 -19.14
N GLU A 134 -3.99 -30.14 -19.74
CA GLU A 134 -4.23 -31.37 -20.49
C GLU A 134 -4.80 -32.48 -19.58
N SER A 135 -4.21 -32.67 -18.40
CA SER A 135 -4.60 -33.73 -17.45
C SER A 135 -6.01 -33.56 -16.89
N LEU A 136 -6.47 -32.32 -16.71
CA LEU A 136 -7.79 -32.00 -16.15
C LEU A 136 -8.86 -31.74 -17.22
N SER A 137 -8.49 -31.73 -18.50
CA SER A 137 -9.36 -31.32 -19.61
C SER A 137 -10.63 -32.16 -19.81
N GLU A 138 -10.66 -33.41 -19.33
CA GLU A 138 -11.85 -34.26 -19.39
C GLU A 138 -12.91 -33.89 -18.34
N GLU A 139 -12.50 -33.31 -17.21
CA GLU A 139 -13.36 -33.04 -16.05
C GLU A 139 -13.64 -31.54 -15.85
N PHE A 140 -12.71 -30.67 -16.23
CA PHE A 140 -12.74 -29.25 -15.95
C PHE A 140 -12.45 -28.41 -17.20
N ASP A 141 -13.13 -27.26 -17.31
CA ASP A 141 -12.80 -26.25 -18.33
C ASP A 141 -11.43 -25.61 -18.03
N SER A 142 -10.74 -25.11 -19.06
CA SER A 142 -9.40 -24.54 -18.94
C SER A 142 -9.29 -23.40 -17.91
N SER A 143 -10.33 -22.59 -17.75
CA SER A 143 -10.36 -21.53 -16.74
C SER A 143 -10.33 -22.05 -15.30
N VAL A 144 -10.90 -23.24 -15.07
CA VAL A 144 -10.91 -23.88 -13.76
C VAL A 144 -9.54 -24.47 -13.46
N SER A 145 -8.94 -25.17 -14.42
CA SER A 145 -7.58 -25.72 -14.31
C SER A 145 -6.53 -24.63 -14.13
N ALA A 146 -6.63 -23.53 -14.87
CA ALA A 146 -5.75 -22.37 -14.72
C ALA A 146 -5.85 -21.74 -13.32
N GLY A 147 -7.08 -21.62 -12.79
CA GLY A 147 -7.28 -21.14 -11.43
C GLY A 147 -6.70 -22.06 -10.36
N ALA A 148 -6.82 -23.38 -10.54
CA ALA A 148 -6.17 -24.34 -9.64
C ALA A 148 -4.63 -24.27 -9.71
N PHE A 149 -4.06 -24.03 -10.90
CA PHE A 149 -2.62 -23.80 -11.04
C PHE A 149 -2.17 -22.52 -10.33
N GLU A 150 -2.92 -21.43 -10.51
CA GLU A 150 -2.65 -20.12 -9.89
C GLU A 150 -2.64 -20.23 -8.35
N GLU A 151 -3.64 -20.89 -7.76
CA GLU A 151 -3.70 -21.12 -6.31
C GLU A 151 -2.46 -21.89 -5.79
N LEU A 152 -2.07 -22.97 -6.48
CA LEU A 152 -0.89 -23.74 -6.09
C LEU A 152 0.40 -22.94 -6.28
N LEU A 153 0.49 -22.13 -7.34
CA LEU A 153 1.65 -21.29 -7.62
C LEU A 153 1.85 -20.25 -6.50
N ASP A 154 0.78 -19.57 -6.09
CA ASP A 154 0.79 -18.60 -5.01
C ASP A 154 1.22 -19.22 -3.68
N GLU A 155 0.70 -20.42 -3.35
CA GLU A 155 1.15 -21.19 -2.20
C GLU A 155 2.66 -21.48 -2.25
N GLN A 156 3.16 -21.94 -3.39
CA GLN A 156 4.58 -22.28 -3.51
C GLN A 156 5.49 -21.06 -3.44
N PHE A 157 5.04 -19.89 -3.92
CA PHE A 157 5.77 -18.64 -3.73
C PHE A 157 5.91 -18.30 -2.24
N ARG A 158 4.83 -18.43 -1.47
CA ARG A 158 4.86 -18.21 -0.01
C ARG A 158 5.83 -19.17 0.68
N VAL A 159 5.78 -20.46 0.33
CA VAL A 159 6.68 -21.49 0.88
C VAL A 159 8.14 -21.16 0.59
N ARG A 160 8.47 -20.78 -0.65
CA ARG A 160 9.84 -20.42 -1.04
C ARG A 160 10.36 -19.21 -0.27
N ILE A 161 9.52 -18.19 -0.08
CA ILE A 161 9.90 -16.99 0.67
C ILE A 161 10.17 -17.31 2.14
N LEU A 162 9.31 -18.11 2.77
CA LEU A 162 9.44 -18.52 4.18
C LEU A 162 10.67 -19.42 4.40
N LYS A 163 10.83 -20.45 3.55
CA LYS A 163 11.83 -21.50 3.75
C LYS A 163 13.22 -21.10 3.25
N ASP A 164 13.29 -20.51 2.07
CA ASP A 164 14.57 -20.25 1.38
C ASP A 164 15.02 -18.79 1.54
N GLY A 165 14.12 -17.88 1.94
CA GLY A 165 14.42 -16.46 2.06
C GLY A 165 14.65 -15.76 0.72
N VAL A 166 14.21 -16.41 -0.38
CA VAL A 166 14.39 -15.93 -1.76
C VAL A 166 13.05 -15.51 -2.33
N ARG A 167 13.01 -14.30 -2.87
CA ARG A 167 11.82 -13.68 -3.45
C ARG A 167 11.62 -14.07 -4.91
N PRO A 168 10.43 -13.85 -5.50
CA PRO A 168 10.15 -14.21 -6.88
C PRO A 168 11.13 -13.61 -7.89
N ASP A 169 11.67 -12.42 -7.63
CA ASP A 169 12.66 -11.73 -8.47
C ASP A 169 14.13 -12.03 -8.13
N GLY A 170 14.38 -12.94 -7.18
CA GLY A 170 15.70 -13.36 -6.73
C GLY A 170 16.31 -12.50 -5.61
N ARG A 171 15.65 -11.43 -5.17
CA ARG A 171 16.12 -10.60 -4.05
C ARG A 171 16.06 -11.33 -2.71
N GLY A 172 16.89 -10.88 -1.78
CA GLY A 172 16.74 -11.20 -0.36
C GLY A 172 15.57 -10.44 0.30
N LEU A 173 15.17 -10.89 1.50
CA LEU A 173 14.03 -10.34 2.26
C LEU A 173 14.11 -8.81 2.51
N ARG A 174 15.31 -8.26 2.73
CA ARG A 174 15.53 -6.84 3.06
C ARG A 174 16.10 -6.01 1.90
N GLU A 175 16.24 -6.62 0.73
CA GLU A 175 16.88 -5.98 -0.41
C GLU A 175 15.90 -5.06 -1.15
N ILE A 176 16.31 -3.80 -1.36
CA ILE A 176 15.56 -2.79 -2.10
C ILE A 176 15.97 -2.88 -3.58
N ARG A 177 15.02 -2.66 -4.51
CA ARG A 177 15.32 -2.62 -5.94
C ARG A 177 16.23 -1.44 -6.28
N SER A 178 16.85 -1.51 -7.46
CA SER A 178 17.66 -0.41 -8.02
C SER A 178 16.92 0.92 -7.97
N LEU A 179 17.61 1.94 -7.44
CA LEU A 179 17.08 3.30 -7.31
C LEU A 179 17.73 4.23 -8.34
N SER A 180 16.94 5.13 -8.91
CA SER A 180 17.46 6.31 -9.61
C SER A 180 16.54 7.49 -9.43
N ALA A 181 17.13 8.69 -9.47
CA ALA A 181 16.40 9.94 -9.29
C ALA A 181 16.99 11.03 -10.19
N GLU A 182 16.12 11.79 -10.83
CA GLU A 182 16.49 12.95 -11.67
C GLU A 182 15.54 14.13 -11.38
N VAL A 183 16.04 15.35 -11.55
CA VAL A 183 15.28 16.60 -11.40
C VAL A 183 15.46 17.48 -12.64
N SER A 184 14.70 18.57 -12.76
CA SER A 184 14.80 19.50 -13.88
C SER A 184 14.66 18.86 -15.28
N ILE A 185 13.84 17.80 -15.42
CA ILE A 185 13.71 17.05 -16.68
C ILE A 185 12.73 17.70 -17.66
N LEU A 186 11.78 18.50 -17.17
CA LEU A 186 10.82 19.24 -17.99
C LEU A 186 11.20 20.73 -18.04
N PRO A 187 11.32 21.32 -19.24
CA PRO A 187 11.99 22.62 -19.40
C PRO A 187 11.17 23.85 -18.95
N ARG A 188 9.87 23.72 -18.67
CA ARG A 188 8.98 24.87 -18.40
C ARG A 188 8.18 24.78 -17.10
N THR A 189 8.22 23.65 -16.42
CA THR A 189 7.54 23.46 -15.12
C THR A 189 8.35 24.15 -14.02
N HIS A 190 7.71 24.46 -12.89
CA HIS A 190 8.42 25.08 -11.77
C HIS A 190 9.43 24.13 -11.14
N GLY A 191 9.07 22.86 -10.96
CA GLY A 191 10.00 21.81 -10.54
C GLY A 191 9.52 20.42 -10.94
N THR A 192 10.46 19.49 -11.05
CA THR A 192 10.22 18.08 -11.41
C THR A 192 11.08 17.13 -10.61
N GLY A 193 10.56 15.93 -10.39
CA GLY A 193 11.28 14.80 -9.83
C GLY A 193 10.88 13.51 -10.54
N LEU A 194 11.80 12.89 -11.27
CA LEU A 194 11.63 11.53 -11.79
C LEU A 194 12.27 10.56 -10.80
N PHE A 195 11.45 9.72 -10.18
CA PHE A 195 11.91 8.71 -9.24
C PHE A 195 11.65 7.31 -9.79
N ASN A 196 12.69 6.46 -9.74
CA ASN A 196 12.61 5.05 -10.12
C ASN A 196 13.01 4.16 -8.96
N ARG A 197 12.24 3.10 -8.74
CA ARG A 197 12.56 1.98 -7.85
C ARG A 197 12.19 0.68 -8.53
N GLY A 198 13.18 0.01 -9.12
CA GLY A 198 12.98 -1.10 -10.03
C GLY A 198 12.11 -0.69 -11.22
N GLU A 199 11.00 -1.40 -11.42
CA GLU A 199 10.04 -1.13 -12.50
C GLU A 199 8.95 -0.11 -12.12
N THR A 200 8.94 0.41 -10.88
CA THR A 200 8.05 1.51 -10.49
C THR A 200 8.71 2.85 -10.82
N GLN A 201 8.07 3.64 -11.67
CA GLN A 201 8.55 4.95 -12.12
C GLN A 201 7.47 6.02 -11.93
N ILE A 202 7.80 7.07 -11.18
CA ILE A 202 6.91 8.20 -10.92
C ILE A 202 7.55 9.50 -11.38
N LEU A 203 6.79 10.31 -12.11
CA LEU A 203 7.14 11.68 -12.44
C LEU A 203 6.30 12.65 -11.60
N GLY A 204 6.94 13.30 -10.63
CA GLY A 204 6.37 14.41 -9.87
C GLY A 204 6.60 15.74 -10.58
N VAL A 205 5.57 16.57 -10.65
CA VAL A 205 5.61 17.91 -11.25
C VAL A 205 5.01 18.91 -10.28
N THR A 206 5.81 19.88 -9.83
CA THR A 206 5.37 20.94 -8.93
C THR A 206 5.00 22.19 -9.71
N THR A 207 3.90 22.82 -9.31
CA THR A 207 3.44 24.12 -9.80
C THR A 207 3.16 25.06 -8.63
N LEU A 208 3.72 26.26 -8.67
CA LEU A 208 3.45 27.33 -7.72
C LEU A 208 2.39 28.29 -8.27
N GLY A 209 1.44 28.67 -7.43
CA GLY A 209 0.35 29.58 -7.73
C GLY A 209 0.18 30.66 -6.67
N SER A 210 -0.66 31.64 -6.95
CA SER A 210 -1.06 32.68 -6.00
C SER A 210 -2.05 32.13 -4.97
N SER A 211 -2.34 32.88 -3.90
CA SER A 211 -3.38 32.51 -2.93
C SER A 211 -4.78 32.39 -3.55
N GLY A 212 -5.02 33.03 -4.71
CA GLY A 212 -6.28 32.89 -5.45
C GLY A 212 -6.48 31.52 -6.10
N ASP A 213 -5.39 30.75 -6.24
CA ASP A 213 -5.39 29.41 -6.84
C ASP A 213 -5.63 28.29 -5.81
N ALA A 214 -5.75 28.64 -4.52
CA ALA A 214 -6.08 27.70 -3.45
C ALA A 214 -7.43 27.02 -3.74
N GLN A 215 -7.50 25.71 -3.51
CA GLN A 215 -8.72 24.95 -3.74
C GLN A 215 -9.75 25.33 -2.69
N LYS A 216 -10.91 25.84 -3.12
CA LYS A 216 -12.05 26.08 -2.23
C LYS A 216 -12.79 24.77 -1.98
N LEU A 217 -13.09 24.50 -0.71
CA LEU A 217 -13.80 23.32 -0.25
C LEU A 217 -15.18 23.74 0.27
N ASP A 218 -16.22 23.04 -0.20
CA ASP A 218 -17.60 23.21 0.26
C ASP A 218 -18.15 21.81 0.58
N ASN A 219 -17.79 21.31 1.75
CA ASN A 219 -18.15 19.99 2.24
C ASN A 219 -18.52 20.06 3.74
N LEU A 220 -18.65 18.91 4.42
CA LEU A 220 -19.02 18.84 5.84
C LEU A 220 -17.83 19.04 6.81
N SER A 221 -16.63 19.33 6.29
CA SER A 221 -15.42 19.63 7.07
C SER A 221 -15.39 21.11 7.49
N PRO A 222 -14.76 21.47 8.62
CA PRO A 222 -14.45 22.87 8.92
C PRO A 222 -13.45 23.51 7.95
N GLU A 223 -12.66 22.71 7.21
CA GLU A 223 -11.68 23.21 6.25
C GLU A 223 -12.35 23.78 5.00
N VAL A 224 -12.14 25.07 4.74
CA VAL A 224 -12.77 25.80 3.62
C VAL A 224 -11.83 26.03 2.42
N SER A 225 -10.53 25.85 2.62
CA SER A 225 -9.53 26.11 1.59
C SER A 225 -8.28 25.28 1.77
N LYS A 226 -7.72 24.81 0.66
CA LYS A 226 -6.52 23.98 0.62
C LYS A 226 -5.41 24.65 -0.20
N ASN A 227 -4.28 24.92 0.45
CA ASN A 227 -3.12 25.57 -0.19
C ASN A 227 -2.12 24.56 -0.77
N PHE A 228 -2.16 23.32 -0.31
CA PHE A 228 -1.35 22.23 -0.86
C PHE A 228 -2.26 21.17 -1.47
N MET A 229 -2.01 20.81 -2.72
CA MET A 229 -2.78 19.80 -3.44
C MET A 229 -1.82 18.80 -4.07
N LEU A 230 -2.09 17.52 -3.87
CA LEU A 230 -1.41 16.47 -4.62
C LEU A 230 -2.42 15.67 -5.45
N HIS A 231 -2.19 15.61 -6.75
CA HIS A 231 -2.94 14.77 -7.67
C HIS A 231 -2.08 13.58 -8.08
N TYR A 232 -2.64 12.39 -7.97
CA TYR A 232 -1.98 11.15 -8.39
C TYR A 232 -2.75 10.58 -9.58
N ASN A 233 -2.04 10.30 -10.66
CA ASN A 233 -2.59 9.74 -11.89
C ASN A 233 -2.02 8.34 -12.12
N PHE A 234 -2.89 7.36 -12.38
CA PHE A 234 -2.51 5.98 -12.66
C PHE A 234 -3.03 5.53 -14.03
N PRO A 235 -2.34 5.92 -15.12
CA PRO A 235 -2.80 5.63 -16.46
C PRO A 235 -2.66 4.12 -16.76
N PRO A 236 -3.51 3.55 -17.65
CA PRO A 236 -3.50 2.11 -17.95
C PRO A 236 -2.16 1.60 -18.50
N TYR A 237 -1.43 2.44 -19.22
CA TYR A 237 -0.12 2.08 -19.77
C TYR A 237 0.93 1.80 -18.69
N SER A 238 0.73 2.29 -17.45
CA SER A 238 1.66 2.07 -16.34
C SER A 238 1.83 0.60 -15.96
N VAL A 239 0.82 -0.23 -16.29
CA VAL A 239 0.84 -1.69 -16.12
C VAL A 239 0.82 -2.42 -17.47
N GLY A 240 1.06 -1.72 -18.58
CA GLY A 240 1.07 -2.31 -19.92
C GLY A 240 -0.31 -2.66 -20.48
N GLU A 241 -1.39 -2.12 -19.92
CA GLU A 241 -2.76 -2.44 -20.33
C GLU A 241 -3.45 -1.31 -21.11
N ALA A 242 -4.46 -1.67 -21.91
CA ALA A 242 -5.35 -0.72 -22.56
C ALA A 242 -6.68 -0.62 -21.81
N ARG A 243 -6.97 0.54 -21.19
CA ARG A 243 -8.25 0.84 -20.55
C ARG A 243 -8.69 2.27 -20.88
N ARG A 244 -9.94 2.61 -20.55
CA ARG A 244 -10.47 3.97 -20.73
C ARG A 244 -9.78 4.94 -19.77
N VAL A 245 -9.24 6.03 -20.30
CA VAL A 245 -8.75 7.17 -19.51
C VAL A 245 -9.91 8.15 -19.28
N GLY A 246 -10.13 8.56 -18.04
CA GLY A 246 -11.26 9.40 -17.66
C GLY A 246 -11.04 10.07 -16.30
N SER A 247 -12.12 10.27 -15.55
CA SER A 247 -12.05 10.80 -14.19
C SER A 247 -11.28 9.86 -13.26
N PRO A 248 -10.58 10.39 -12.25
CA PRO A 248 -9.82 9.57 -11.32
C PRO A 248 -10.73 8.62 -10.53
N GLY A 249 -10.27 7.37 -10.38
CA GLY A 249 -10.90 6.36 -9.56
C GLY A 249 -10.59 6.55 -8.06
N ARG A 250 -11.24 5.73 -7.22
CA ARG A 250 -11.05 5.79 -5.75
C ARG A 250 -9.61 5.51 -5.32
N ARG A 251 -8.93 4.56 -5.99
CA ARG A 251 -7.52 4.23 -5.69
C ARG A 251 -6.60 5.42 -5.94
N GLU A 252 -6.84 6.16 -7.02
CA GLU A 252 -6.03 7.32 -7.36
C GLU A 252 -6.19 8.44 -6.34
N ILE A 253 -7.44 8.69 -5.90
CA ILE A 253 -7.74 9.65 -4.84
C ILE A 253 -7.08 9.23 -3.52
N GLY A 254 -7.18 7.96 -3.14
CA GLY A 254 -6.58 7.44 -1.90
C GLY A 254 -5.06 7.51 -1.90
N HIS A 255 -4.40 7.08 -2.97
CA HIS A 255 -2.94 7.17 -3.11
C HIS A 255 -2.45 8.63 -3.16
N GLY A 256 -3.21 9.51 -3.80
CA GLY A 256 -2.95 10.94 -3.81
C GLY A 256 -3.00 11.53 -2.40
N ALA A 257 -4.07 11.24 -1.65
CA ALA A 257 -4.22 11.69 -0.27
C ALA A 257 -3.12 11.15 0.66
N LEU A 258 -2.69 9.90 0.48
CA LEU A 258 -1.60 9.30 1.26
C LEU A 258 -0.27 10.05 1.03
N ALA A 259 0.10 10.28 -0.24
CA ALA A 259 1.33 11.01 -0.55
C ALA A 259 1.25 12.49 -0.16
N GLU A 260 0.06 13.09 -0.27
CA GLU A 260 -0.18 14.46 0.18
C GLU A 260 0.02 14.59 1.68
N ARG A 261 -0.50 13.65 2.47
CA ARG A 261 -0.40 13.70 3.93
C ARG A 261 1.06 13.61 4.38
N ALA A 262 1.82 12.67 3.82
CA ALA A 262 3.25 12.52 4.12
C ALA A 262 4.06 13.79 3.81
N LEU A 263 3.82 14.41 2.64
CA LEU A 263 4.56 15.62 2.26
C LEU A 263 4.11 16.87 3.04
N SER A 264 2.86 16.92 3.50
CA SER A 264 2.33 18.06 4.24
C SER A 264 3.08 18.32 5.55
N ALA A 265 3.65 17.28 6.16
CA ALA A 265 4.39 17.36 7.41
C ALA A 265 5.63 18.27 7.35
N VAL A 266 6.23 18.42 6.16
CA VAL A 266 7.48 19.16 5.95
C VAL A 266 7.30 20.47 5.18
N LEU A 267 6.06 20.84 4.85
CA LEU A 267 5.80 22.06 4.09
C LEU A 267 6.03 23.31 4.95
N PRO A 268 6.57 24.40 4.36
CA PRO A 268 6.68 25.67 5.06
C PRO A 268 5.30 26.24 5.39
N SER A 269 5.27 27.11 6.41
CA SER A 269 4.07 27.87 6.75
C SER A 269 3.67 28.81 5.61
N GLN A 270 2.38 29.19 5.57
CA GLN A 270 1.90 30.19 4.61
C GLN A 270 2.50 31.59 4.86
N GLU A 271 3.03 31.87 6.05
CA GLU A 271 3.73 33.12 6.35
C GLU A 271 5.12 33.14 5.72
N ASP A 272 5.84 32.01 5.78
CA ASP A 272 7.20 31.87 5.25
C ASP A 272 7.24 31.65 3.74
N PHE A 273 6.23 30.96 3.19
CA PHE A 273 6.12 30.66 1.77
C PHE A 273 4.67 30.85 1.27
N PRO A 274 4.28 32.10 0.93
CA PRO A 274 2.89 32.47 0.62
C PRO A 274 2.46 32.08 -0.80
N TYR A 275 2.66 30.81 -1.15
CA TYR A 275 2.28 30.24 -2.43
C TYR A 275 1.30 29.07 -2.23
N THR A 276 0.38 28.94 -3.18
CA THR A 276 -0.37 27.71 -3.37
C THR A 276 0.52 26.71 -4.10
N ILE A 277 0.60 25.48 -3.61
CA ILE A 277 1.45 24.43 -4.15
C ILE A 277 0.56 23.32 -4.72
N ARG A 278 0.78 22.98 -5.99
CA ARG A 278 0.17 21.81 -6.63
C ARG A 278 1.23 20.86 -7.12
N ILE A 279 1.19 19.61 -6.65
CA ILE A 279 1.98 18.50 -7.18
C ILE A 279 1.07 17.62 -8.03
N VAL A 280 1.58 17.18 -9.18
CA VAL A 280 0.99 16.10 -9.97
C VAL A 280 2.00 14.98 -10.06
N CYS A 281 1.62 13.78 -9.60
CA CYS A 281 2.41 12.57 -9.68
C CYS A 281 1.83 11.67 -10.77
N GLU A 282 2.58 11.50 -11.86
CA GLU A 282 2.25 10.61 -12.97
C GLU A 282 2.95 9.28 -12.76
N ALA A 283 2.19 8.20 -12.55
CA ALA A 283 2.75 6.85 -12.53
C ALA A 283 3.03 6.38 -13.95
N LEU A 284 4.30 6.44 -14.38
CA LEU A 284 4.70 6.07 -15.74
C LEU A 284 4.86 4.55 -15.90
N SER A 285 5.25 3.87 -14.82
CA SER A 285 5.35 2.41 -14.73
C SER A 285 5.08 1.94 -13.30
N SER A 286 4.51 0.76 -13.13
CA SER A 286 4.04 0.25 -11.83
C SER A 286 4.31 -1.24 -11.66
N ASN A 287 5.16 -1.59 -10.69
CA ASN A 287 5.29 -2.96 -10.18
C ASN A 287 5.60 -2.94 -8.68
N GLY A 288 4.72 -2.34 -7.88
CA GLY A 288 4.93 -2.11 -6.45
C GLY A 288 4.60 -0.67 -6.08
N SER A 289 4.74 -0.31 -4.81
CA SER A 289 4.11 0.89 -4.23
C SER A 289 4.43 2.21 -4.95
N THR A 290 3.53 2.60 -5.86
CA THR A 290 3.58 3.87 -6.62
C THR A 290 3.23 5.08 -5.76
N SER A 291 2.42 4.91 -4.71
CA SER A 291 2.13 5.98 -3.74
C SER A 291 3.40 6.37 -2.98
N MET A 292 4.20 5.40 -2.54
CA MET A 292 5.49 5.67 -1.88
C MET A 292 6.52 6.23 -2.87
N GLY A 293 6.51 5.79 -4.12
CA GLY A 293 7.27 6.44 -5.18
C GLY A 293 6.84 7.90 -5.41
N SER A 294 5.56 8.22 -5.22
CA SER A 294 5.02 9.57 -5.35
C SER A 294 5.46 10.50 -4.22
N VAL A 295 5.67 9.98 -3.01
CA VAL A 295 6.31 10.73 -1.92
C VAL A 295 7.71 11.13 -2.33
N CYS A 296 8.55 10.18 -2.78
CA CYS A 296 9.93 10.46 -3.20
C CYS A 296 9.98 11.45 -4.39
N ALA A 297 9.14 11.23 -5.41
CA ALA A 297 9.07 12.11 -6.58
C ALA A 297 8.56 13.52 -6.20
N GLY A 298 7.59 13.61 -5.28
CA GLY A 298 7.07 14.88 -4.76
C GLY A 298 8.12 15.67 -3.99
N THR A 299 8.89 15.01 -3.09
CA THR A 299 10.02 15.63 -2.39
C THR A 299 11.02 16.24 -3.36
N LEU A 300 11.45 15.46 -4.37
CA LEU A 300 12.37 15.94 -5.41
C LEU A 300 11.80 17.13 -6.19
N ALA A 301 10.53 17.05 -6.60
CA ALA A 301 9.88 18.11 -7.37
C ALA A 301 9.65 19.39 -6.55
N LEU A 302 9.41 19.29 -5.25
CA LEU A 302 9.32 20.44 -4.34
C LEU A 302 10.67 21.15 -4.22
N MET A 303 11.74 20.38 -4.02
CA MET A 303 13.11 20.93 -3.92
C MET A 303 13.55 21.59 -5.23
N ASP A 304 13.29 20.96 -6.39
CA ASP A 304 13.58 21.50 -7.72
C ASP A 304 12.79 22.81 -7.99
N ALA A 305 11.57 22.92 -7.46
CA ALA A 305 10.75 24.13 -7.55
C ALA A 305 11.19 25.25 -6.57
N GLY A 306 12.18 25.01 -5.72
CA GLY A 306 12.63 25.95 -4.71
C GLY A 306 11.70 26.12 -3.52
N VAL A 307 10.80 25.14 -3.26
CA VAL A 307 9.99 25.14 -2.05
C VAL A 307 10.89 24.82 -0.85
N PRO A 308 10.93 25.66 0.19
CA PRO A 308 11.80 25.46 1.35
C PRO A 308 11.19 24.45 2.33
N ILE A 309 11.15 23.17 1.95
CA ILE A 309 10.72 22.09 2.86
C ILE A 309 11.71 21.95 4.02
N THR A 310 11.21 21.56 5.21
CA THR A 310 12.05 21.42 6.41
C THR A 310 13.03 20.25 6.30
N SER A 311 12.59 19.12 5.73
CA SER A 311 13.40 17.92 5.55
C SER A 311 12.90 17.09 4.35
N PRO A 312 13.78 16.36 3.63
CA PRO A 312 13.35 15.44 2.58
C PRO A 312 12.55 14.25 3.13
N VAL A 313 11.41 13.94 2.49
CA VAL A 313 10.57 12.79 2.84
C VAL A 313 10.79 11.66 1.83
N ALA A 314 10.91 10.43 2.32
CA ALA A 314 10.93 9.21 1.51
C ALA A 314 9.87 8.23 1.97
N GLY A 315 9.50 7.27 1.11
CA GLY A 315 8.50 6.24 1.46
C GLY A 315 8.84 4.85 0.93
N ILE A 316 8.39 3.83 1.66
CA ILE A 316 8.60 2.41 1.32
C ILE A 316 7.36 1.58 1.66
N SER A 317 7.19 0.45 0.98
CA SER A 317 6.20 -0.58 1.33
C SER A 317 6.91 -1.81 1.89
N VAL A 318 6.32 -2.39 2.92
CA VAL A 318 6.80 -3.57 3.63
C VAL A 318 5.72 -4.64 3.60
N GLY A 319 6.07 -5.82 3.12
CA GLY A 319 5.21 -6.99 3.11
C GLY A 319 5.40 -7.86 4.34
N LEU A 320 4.41 -8.72 4.60
CA LEU A 320 4.49 -9.82 5.57
C LEU A 320 4.03 -11.11 4.91
N ILE A 321 4.71 -12.21 5.20
CA ILE A 321 4.21 -13.57 4.93
C ILE A 321 4.30 -14.36 6.24
N THR A 322 3.20 -15.03 6.56
CA THR A 322 2.99 -15.84 7.75
C THR A 322 2.84 -17.31 7.33
N GLY A 323 3.64 -18.18 7.93
CA GLY A 323 3.54 -19.64 7.79
C GLY A 323 2.47 -20.24 8.71
N GLU A 324 2.20 -21.53 8.52
CA GLU A 324 1.15 -22.25 9.27
C GLU A 324 1.41 -22.30 10.78
N ASP A 325 2.68 -22.35 11.19
CA ASP A 325 3.10 -22.41 12.61
C ASP A 325 3.21 -21.02 13.28
N GLY A 326 2.77 -19.96 12.60
CA GLY A 326 2.87 -18.58 13.08
C GLY A 326 4.26 -17.96 12.93
N GLU A 327 5.20 -18.67 12.30
CA GLU A 327 6.44 -18.07 11.81
C GLU A 327 6.12 -17.00 10.76
N TYR A 328 6.91 -15.92 10.72
CA TYR A 328 6.69 -14.86 9.75
C TYR A 328 8.00 -14.26 9.26
N VAL A 329 7.96 -13.71 8.05
CA VAL A 329 9.04 -12.94 7.46
C VAL A 329 8.52 -11.62 6.93
N THR A 330 9.35 -10.57 7.02
CA THR A 330 9.03 -9.26 6.47
C THR A 330 9.82 -9.01 5.19
N LEU A 331 9.17 -8.36 4.22
CA LEU A 331 9.71 -8.10 2.89
C LEU A 331 9.84 -6.60 2.66
N THR A 332 11.06 -6.09 2.49
CA THR A 332 11.27 -4.68 2.16
C THR A 332 11.08 -4.44 0.66
N ASP A 333 10.36 -3.38 0.30
CA ASP A 333 10.13 -2.97 -1.09
C ASP A 333 9.43 -4.06 -1.93
N ILE A 334 8.20 -4.39 -1.53
CA ILE A 334 7.39 -5.42 -2.20
C ILE A 334 7.00 -5.04 -3.63
N GLN A 335 6.97 -6.05 -4.50
CA GLN A 335 6.40 -6.02 -5.84
C GLN A 335 4.89 -6.26 -5.82
N GLY A 336 4.22 -6.08 -6.96
CA GLY A 336 2.78 -6.33 -7.07
C GLY A 336 2.39 -7.77 -6.78
N LEU A 337 3.22 -8.74 -7.19
CA LEU A 337 3.00 -10.15 -6.88
C LEU A 337 3.09 -10.43 -5.38
N GLU A 338 4.06 -9.83 -4.69
CA GLU A 338 4.30 -10.05 -3.25
C GLU A 338 3.23 -9.38 -2.37
N ASP A 339 2.63 -8.30 -2.85
CA ASP A 339 1.42 -7.71 -2.27
C ASP A 339 0.21 -8.65 -2.45
N HIS A 340 0.08 -9.27 -3.62
CA HIS A 340 -1.02 -10.19 -3.91
C HIS A 340 -0.99 -11.46 -3.05
N VAL A 341 0.18 -12.09 -2.94
CA VAL A 341 0.35 -13.35 -2.19
C VAL A 341 0.70 -13.14 -0.72
N GLY A 342 0.94 -11.90 -0.30
CA GLY A 342 1.31 -11.53 1.07
C GLY A 342 0.10 -11.38 2.00
N ASP A 343 0.38 -11.33 3.30
CA ASP A 343 -0.65 -11.16 4.34
C ASP A 343 -0.82 -9.69 4.78
N MET A 344 0.14 -8.83 4.45
CA MET A 344 0.13 -7.41 4.82
C MET A 344 0.88 -6.57 3.79
N ASP A 345 0.33 -5.39 3.47
CA ASP A 345 1.03 -4.28 2.81
C ASP A 345 1.06 -3.08 3.77
N PHE A 346 2.21 -2.88 4.41
CA PHE A 346 2.46 -1.79 5.33
C PHE A 346 3.28 -0.70 4.65
N LYS A 347 2.72 0.50 4.54
CA LYS A 347 3.39 1.66 3.94
C LYS A 347 3.83 2.63 5.02
N VAL A 348 5.07 3.09 4.93
CA VAL A 348 5.61 4.12 5.81
C VAL A 348 6.31 5.19 4.97
N ALA A 349 6.04 6.44 5.32
CA ALA A 349 6.75 7.61 4.81
C ALA A 349 7.25 8.43 6.00
N GLY A 350 8.38 9.11 5.81
CA GLY A 350 8.99 9.87 6.87
C GLY A 350 10.25 10.60 6.43
N THR A 351 10.78 11.39 7.35
CA THR A 351 12.08 12.03 7.26
C THR A 351 13.12 11.20 8.01
N SER A 352 14.33 11.74 8.22
CA SER A 352 15.29 11.14 9.16
C SER A 352 14.87 11.27 10.62
N GLU A 353 13.92 12.16 10.93
CA GLU A 353 13.53 12.50 12.31
C GLU A 353 12.25 11.78 12.75
N GLY A 354 11.45 11.24 11.82
CA GLY A 354 10.28 10.44 12.19
C GLY A 354 9.28 10.21 11.06
N VAL A 355 8.16 9.57 11.42
CA VAL A 355 7.03 9.25 10.54
C VAL A 355 6.23 10.52 10.21
N THR A 356 5.76 10.62 8.97
CA THR A 356 4.94 11.73 8.44
C THR A 356 3.60 11.29 7.92
#